data_AF-A0A7W4VSL3-F1
#
_entry.id   AF-A0A7W4VSL3-F1
#
_cell.length_a   1.000
_cell.length_b   1.000
_cell.length_c   1.000
_cell.angle_alpha   90.00
_cell.angle_beta   90.00
_cell.angle_gamma   90.00
#
_symmetry.space_group_name_H-M   'P 1'
#
loop_
_entity.id
_entity.type
_entity.pdbx_description
1 polymer ?
#
loop_
_entity_poly.entity_id
_entity_poly.type
_entity_poly.pdbx_seq_one_letter_code
_entity_poly.pdbx_strand_id
1 'polypeptide(L)'
;MPTPNPLAIVTFRGRRMDRKTATALAIAEQRLGYELTVTQGCYNTGGVSASAGTHDRGGVVDLAPYDHVHKVKVLRDLGFAAWYRPAIAGLWPAHIHAVMIGHQDLAPSAARQVPAYLAGRDGLTGNRLDANAYRPDVEPFDFAAAWRDGLLRQRIKGIKARRKTLADKASRLKSQITYRR
;
A
#
# COMPACT_ATOMS: atom_id res chain seq x y z
N MET A 1 9.18 -4.25 20.76
CA MET A 1 9.38 -2.97 20.04
C MET A 1 8.03 -2.30 19.95
N PRO A 2 7.88 -1.05 20.40
CA PRO A 2 6.62 -0.32 20.26
C PRO A 2 6.27 -0.11 18.78
N THR A 3 4.98 -0.04 18.47
CA THR A 3 4.50 0.35 17.14
C THR A 3 4.93 1.79 16.87
N PRO A 4 5.62 2.08 15.75
CA PRO A 4 6.07 3.44 15.44
C PRO A 4 4.88 4.36 15.14
N ASN A 5 5.10 5.67 15.10
CA ASN A 5 4.05 6.62 14.71
C ASN A 5 3.57 6.32 13.27
N PRO A 6 2.27 6.03 13.05
CA PRO A 6 1.69 5.79 11.73
C PRO A 6 1.71 7.02 10.82
N LEU A 7 1.57 8.23 11.38
CA LEU A 7 1.49 9.49 10.64
C LEU A 7 2.85 10.14 10.37
N ALA A 8 3.94 9.49 10.79
CA ALA A 8 5.27 10.02 10.50
C ALA A 8 5.50 10.07 8.99
N ILE A 9 5.96 11.22 8.51
CA ILE A 9 6.30 11.43 7.10
C ILE A 9 7.53 10.61 6.75
N VAL A 10 7.43 9.86 5.66
CA VAL A 10 8.50 9.05 5.08
C VAL A 10 8.55 9.28 3.57
N THR A 11 9.64 8.84 2.96
CA THR A 11 9.72 8.73 1.50
C THR A 11 9.42 7.29 1.11
N PHE A 12 8.44 7.10 0.22
CA PHE A 12 8.10 5.80 -0.36
C PHE A 12 8.10 5.94 -1.88
N ARG A 13 8.93 5.13 -2.57
CA ARG A 13 9.07 5.13 -4.03
C ARG A 13 9.25 6.54 -4.62
N GLY A 14 10.09 7.35 -3.97
CA GLY A 14 10.43 8.72 -4.40
C GLY A 14 9.37 9.79 -4.09
N ARG A 15 8.29 9.46 -3.36
CA ARG A 15 7.22 10.39 -3.00
C ARG A 15 7.05 10.50 -1.48
N ARG A 16 6.59 11.67 -1.03
CA ARG A 16 6.18 11.87 0.36
C ARG A 16 4.96 11.00 0.66
N MET A 17 4.96 10.38 1.83
CA MET A 17 3.92 9.47 2.31
C MET A 17 3.87 9.53 3.84
N ASP A 18 2.73 9.23 4.46
CA ASP A 18 2.75 8.79 5.86
C ASP A 18 3.18 7.31 5.94
N ARG A 19 3.68 6.89 7.10
CA ARG A 19 4.18 5.52 7.31
C ARG A 19 3.07 4.47 7.18
N LYS A 20 1.84 4.77 7.57
CA LYS A 20 0.71 3.85 7.48
C LYS A 20 0.38 3.54 6.02
N THR A 21 0.23 4.55 5.18
CA THR A 21 0.01 4.42 3.73
C THR A 21 1.19 3.73 3.06
N ALA A 22 2.43 4.11 3.38
CA ALA A 22 3.61 3.44 2.84
C ALA A 22 3.66 1.94 3.20
N THR A 23 3.26 1.58 4.42
CA THR A 23 3.23 0.18 4.87
C THR A 23 2.15 -0.62 4.14
N ALA A 24 0.96 -0.03 3.96
CA ALA A 24 -0.11 -0.68 3.21
C ALA A 24 0.30 -0.89 1.73
N LEU A 25 0.96 0.10 1.11
CA LEU A 25 1.47 -0.04 -0.26
C LEU A 25 2.60 -1.05 -0.39
N ALA A 26 3.49 -1.17 0.60
CA ALA A 26 4.50 -2.21 0.61
C ALA A 26 3.87 -3.62 0.71
N ILE A 27 2.74 -3.77 1.41
CA ILE A 27 1.97 -5.02 1.43
C ILE A 27 1.29 -5.25 0.09
N ALA A 28 0.77 -4.20 -0.56
CA ALA A 28 0.23 -4.29 -1.91
C ALA A 28 1.29 -4.80 -2.90
N GLU A 29 2.50 -4.24 -2.88
CA GLU A 29 3.65 -4.72 -3.69
C GLU A 29 3.93 -6.21 -3.45
N GLN A 30 3.89 -6.67 -2.19
CA GLN A 30 4.08 -8.09 -1.87
C GLN A 30 2.97 -8.99 -2.44
N ARG A 31 1.71 -8.52 -2.44
CA ARG A 31 0.57 -9.27 -3.00
C ARG A 31 0.57 -9.27 -4.54
N LEU A 32 1.04 -8.19 -5.15
CA LEU A 32 1.10 -8.00 -6.60
C LEU A 32 2.35 -8.65 -7.23
N GLY A 33 3.42 -8.80 -6.46
CA GLY A 33 4.68 -9.37 -6.94
C GLY A 33 5.58 -8.38 -7.69
N TYR A 34 5.30 -7.07 -7.62
CA TYR A 34 6.10 -6.03 -8.26
C TYR A 34 6.05 -4.71 -7.47
N GLU A 35 7.02 -3.83 -7.72
CA GLU A 35 7.06 -2.49 -7.12
C GLU A 35 6.05 -1.55 -7.78
N LEU A 36 5.41 -0.70 -6.96
CA LEU A 36 4.44 0.27 -7.43
C LEU A 36 5.13 1.55 -7.92
N THR A 37 4.73 2.02 -9.10
CA THR A 37 5.08 3.37 -9.57
C THR A 37 4.09 4.39 -9.01
N VAL A 38 4.54 5.20 -8.06
CA VAL A 38 3.74 6.26 -7.43
C VAL A 38 3.83 7.55 -8.25
N THR A 39 2.72 7.93 -8.89
CA THR A 39 2.65 9.18 -9.67
C THR A 39 2.46 10.37 -8.74
N GLN A 40 1.66 10.22 -7.68
CA GLN A 40 1.44 11.24 -6.65
C GLN A 40 1.30 10.61 -5.25
N GLY A 41 1.97 11.17 -4.25
CA GLY A 41 1.94 10.70 -2.86
C GLY A 41 1.02 11.55 -1.96
N CYS A 42 1.12 11.32 -0.66
CA CYS A 42 0.47 12.15 0.38
C CYS A 42 1.20 13.49 0.57
N TYR A 43 0.53 14.44 1.22
CA TYR A 43 1.08 15.75 1.61
C TYR A 43 1.66 16.53 0.41
N ASN A 44 0.93 16.52 -0.70
CA ASN A 44 1.27 17.20 -1.96
C ASN A 44 0.42 18.46 -2.16
N THR A 45 0.33 19.30 -1.13
CA THR A 45 -0.51 20.51 -1.12
C THR A 45 -0.22 21.41 -2.31
N GLY A 46 -1.23 21.66 -3.13
CA GLY A 46 -1.13 22.50 -4.33
C GLY A 46 -0.24 21.94 -5.45
N GLY A 47 0.28 20.71 -5.33
CA GLY A 47 1.22 20.14 -6.29
C GLY A 47 0.57 19.74 -7.62
N VAL A 48 -0.72 19.39 -7.62
CA VAL A 48 -1.50 19.07 -8.83
C VAL A 48 -2.89 19.68 -8.72
N SER A 49 -3.17 20.70 -9.53
CA SER A 49 -4.46 21.40 -9.54
C SER A 49 -5.64 20.46 -9.79
N ALA A 50 -5.49 19.52 -10.73
CA ALA A 50 -6.50 18.52 -11.08
C ALA A 50 -6.91 17.60 -9.93
N SER A 51 -6.10 17.50 -8.86
CA SER A 51 -6.42 16.68 -7.68
C SER A 51 -7.43 17.33 -6.74
N ALA A 52 -7.77 18.62 -6.92
CA ALA A 52 -8.70 19.35 -6.04
C ALA A 52 -8.36 19.20 -4.54
N GLY A 53 -7.07 19.14 -4.21
CA GLY A 53 -6.54 19.07 -2.85
C GLY A 53 -6.70 17.71 -2.15
N THR A 54 -7.10 16.63 -2.86
CA THR A 54 -7.26 15.31 -2.21
C THR A 54 -5.95 14.80 -1.60
N HIS A 55 -4.81 15.19 -2.14
CA HIS A 55 -3.48 14.80 -1.66
C HIS A 55 -2.87 15.77 -0.64
N ASP A 56 -3.61 16.76 -0.16
CA ASP A 56 -3.04 17.79 0.72
C ASP A 56 -2.62 17.24 2.10
N ARG A 57 -3.08 16.05 2.47
CA ARG A 57 -2.75 15.37 3.74
C ARG A 57 -2.41 13.88 3.52
N GLY A 58 -2.56 13.03 4.54
CA GLY A 58 -2.21 11.61 4.52
C GLY A 58 -3.24 10.71 3.87
N GLY A 59 -2.92 9.42 3.71
CA GLY A 59 -3.89 8.39 3.31
C GLY A 59 -4.28 8.34 1.84
N VAL A 60 -3.64 9.09 0.94
CA VAL A 60 -4.04 9.19 -0.49
C VAL A 60 -2.85 8.97 -1.41
N VAL A 61 -3.06 8.21 -2.49
CA VAL A 61 -2.03 7.91 -3.47
C VAL A 61 -2.60 7.79 -4.88
N ASP A 62 -1.83 8.27 -5.86
CA ASP A 62 -2.02 7.96 -7.27
C ASP A 62 -0.90 7.04 -7.77
N LEU A 63 -1.30 6.01 -8.52
CA LEU A 63 -0.40 5.01 -9.08
C LEU A 63 -0.52 4.95 -10.60
N ALA A 64 0.57 4.55 -11.25
CA ALA A 64 0.56 4.27 -12.69
C ALA A 64 -0.45 3.16 -13.04
N PRO A 65 -1.09 3.23 -14.23
CA PRO A 65 -2.26 2.43 -14.57
C PRO A 65 -1.96 0.98 -14.98
N TYR A 66 -0.68 0.60 -15.12
CA TYR A 66 -0.30 -0.79 -15.41
C TYR A 66 -1.00 -1.74 -14.44
N ASP A 67 -1.61 -2.80 -14.96
CA ASP A 67 -2.27 -3.84 -14.15
C ASP A 67 -3.36 -3.30 -13.19
N HIS A 68 -4.10 -2.29 -13.66
CA HIS A 68 -5.13 -1.60 -12.88
C HIS A 68 -6.20 -2.50 -12.24
N VAL A 69 -6.61 -3.58 -12.90
CA VAL A 69 -7.63 -4.51 -12.38
C VAL A 69 -7.14 -5.15 -11.09
N HIS A 70 -5.94 -5.75 -11.10
CA HIS A 70 -5.39 -6.41 -9.91
C HIS A 70 -4.97 -5.39 -8.85
N LYS A 71 -4.39 -4.25 -9.23
CA LYS A 71 -4.06 -3.18 -8.28
C LYS A 71 -5.29 -2.67 -7.54
N VAL A 72 -6.36 -2.33 -8.25
CA VAL A 72 -7.61 -1.88 -7.60
C VAL A 72 -8.16 -2.96 -6.68
N LYS A 73 -8.17 -4.22 -7.12
CA LYS A 73 -8.58 -5.35 -6.28
C LYS A 73 -7.77 -5.42 -4.98
N VAL A 74 -6.44 -5.45 -5.08
CA VAL A 74 -5.53 -5.57 -3.93
C VAL A 74 -5.63 -4.37 -2.99
N LEU A 75 -5.76 -3.15 -3.53
CA LEU A 75 -5.93 -1.94 -2.72
C LEU A 75 -7.26 -1.98 -1.97
N ARG A 76 -8.36 -2.38 -2.63
CA ARG A 76 -9.66 -2.59 -1.96
C ARG A 76 -9.54 -3.65 -0.86
N ASP A 77 -8.85 -4.76 -1.11
CA ASP A 77 -8.57 -5.82 -0.12
C ASP A 77 -7.70 -5.35 1.07
N LEU A 78 -7.09 -4.17 0.98
CA LEU A 78 -6.28 -3.55 2.03
C LEU A 78 -6.98 -2.37 2.70
N GLY A 79 -8.27 -2.13 2.41
CA GLY A 79 -9.03 -1.05 3.02
C GLY A 79 -8.88 0.30 2.33
N PHE A 80 -8.57 0.33 1.03
CA PHE A 80 -8.64 1.55 0.23
C PHE A 80 -9.95 1.65 -0.55
N ALA A 81 -10.54 2.83 -0.55
CA ALA A 81 -11.43 3.30 -1.60
C ALA A 81 -10.58 3.58 -2.85
N ALA A 82 -10.52 2.62 -3.77
CA ALA A 82 -9.63 2.68 -4.95
C ALA A 82 -10.41 2.61 -6.27
N TRP A 83 -10.02 3.44 -7.23
CA TRP A 83 -10.61 3.51 -8.57
C TRP A 83 -9.54 3.59 -9.64
N TYR A 84 -9.78 2.93 -10.77
CA TYR A 84 -9.09 3.26 -12.01
C TYR A 84 -9.72 4.53 -12.61
N ARG A 85 -8.86 5.48 -13.00
CA ARG A 85 -9.25 6.69 -13.72
C ARG A 85 -8.76 6.56 -15.17
N PRO A 86 -9.65 6.49 -16.17
CA PRO A 86 -9.23 6.58 -17.56
C PRO A 86 -8.68 7.97 -17.85
N ALA A 87 -7.84 8.07 -18.88
CA ALA A 87 -7.28 9.34 -19.32
C ALA A 87 -8.40 10.28 -19.80
N ILE A 88 -8.33 11.54 -19.39
CA ILE A 88 -9.20 12.62 -19.86
C ILE A 88 -8.29 13.71 -20.41
N ALA A 89 -8.40 13.97 -21.72
CA ALA A 89 -7.57 14.95 -22.41
C ALA A 89 -7.67 16.33 -21.74
N GLY A 90 -6.51 16.94 -21.48
CA GLY A 90 -6.42 18.25 -20.82
C GLY A 90 -6.69 18.25 -19.30
N LEU A 91 -7.04 17.11 -18.70
CA LEU A 91 -7.34 17.01 -17.26
C LEU A 91 -6.35 16.11 -16.51
N TRP A 92 -6.25 14.83 -16.88
CA TRP A 92 -5.30 13.89 -16.28
C TRP A 92 -5.00 12.68 -17.19
N PRO A 93 -3.80 12.07 -17.06
CA PRO A 93 -3.52 10.78 -17.67
C PRO A 93 -4.28 9.65 -16.95
N ALA A 94 -4.28 8.46 -17.55
CA ALA A 94 -4.81 7.28 -16.88
C ALA A 94 -3.98 6.95 -15.64
N HIS A 95 -4.65 6.67 -14.51
CA HIS A 95 -4.00 6.36 -13.23
C HIS A 95 -4.96 5.59 -12.32
N ILE A 96 -4.47 5.15 -11.17
CA ILE A 96 -5.29 4.59 -10.10
C ILE A 96 -5.26 5.56 -8.95
N HIS A 97 -6.42 6.01 -8.51
CA HIS A 97 -6.58 6.87 -7.34
C HIS A 97 -7.07 6.03 -6.16
N ALA A 98 -6.40 6.12 -5.02
CA ALA A 98 -6.76 5.36 -3.83
C ALA A 98 -6.72 6.19 -2.55
N VAL A 99 -7.78 6.10 -1.76
CA VAL A 99 -7.97 6.78 -0.47
C VAL A 99 -8.14 5.72 0.62
N MET A 100 -7.29 5.75 1.64
CA MET A 100 -7.35 4.79 2.75
C MET A 100 -8.56 5.08 3.64
N ILE A 101 -9.45 4.11 3.78
CA ILE A 101 -10.65 4.20 4.61
C ILE A 101 -10.24 4.28 6.08
N GLY A 102 -10.84 5.21 6.83
CA GLY A 102 -10.56 5.41 8.25
C GLY A 102 -9.17 5.99 8.55
N HIS A 103 -8.50 6.59 7.57
CA HIS A 103 -7.22 7.27 7.81
C HIS A 103 -7.42 8.55 8.63
N GLN A 104 -6.60 8.76 9.66
CA GLN A 104 -6.81 9.81 10.68
C GLN A 104 -6.49 11.22 10.18
N ASP A 105 -5.83 11.31 9.03
CA ASP A 105 -5.28 12.57 8.51
C ASP A 105 -5.69 12.82 7.05
N LEU A 106 -6.90 12.41 6.64
CA LEU A 106 -7.40 12.69 5.28
C LEU A 106 -7.64 14.20 5.08
N ALA A 107 -7.33 14.70 3.88
CA ALA A 107 -7.81 16.01 3.46
C ALA A 107 -9.35 16.01 3.36
N PRO A 108 -10.05 17.13 3.61
CA PRO A 108 -11.52 17.17 3.54
C PRO A 108 -12.08 16.73 2.18
N SER A 109 -11.39 17.02 1.08
CA SER A 109 -11.77 16.56 -0.26
C SER A 109 -11.66 15.05 -0.41
N ALA A 110 -10.59 14.43 0.08
CA ALA A 110 -10.42 12.97 0.06
C ALA A 110 -11.40 12.27 1.01
N ALA A 111 -11.65 12.82 2.19
CA ALA A 111 -12.58 12.26 3.16
C ALA A 111 -14.00 12.12 2.60
N ARG A 112 -14.44 13.04 1.73
CA ARG A 112 -15.74 12.95 1.03
C ARG A 112 -15.83 11.81 0.02
N GLN A 113 -14.70 11.29 -0.47
CA GLN A 113 -14.69 10.18 -1.43
C GLN A 113 -14.94 8.82 -0.77
N VAL A 114 -14.65 8.69 0.54
CA VAL A 114 -14.88 7.46 1.30
C VAL A 114 -16.37 7.07 1.35
N PRO A 115 -17.32 7.93 1.80
CA PRO A 115 -18.73 7.56 1.79
C PRO A 115 -19.26 7.33 0.37
N ALA A 116 -18.73 8.04 -0.65
CA ALA A 116 -19.07 7.79 -2.04
C ALA A 116 -18.67 6.36 -2.47
N TYR A 117 -17.45 5.93 -2.16
CA TYR A 117 -16.98 4.55 -2.40
C TYR A 117 -17.87 3.50 -1.73
N LEU A 118 -18.19 3.71 -0.45
CA LEU A 118 -19.04 2.79 0.33
C LEU A 118 -20.46 2.72 -0.25
N ALA A 119 -20.97 3.80 -0.82
CA ALA A 119 -22.23 3.83 -1.56
C ALA A 119 -22.13 3.33 -3.01
N GLY A 120 -20.99 2.75 -3.41
CA GLY A 120 -20.75 2.21 -4.75
C GLY A 120 -20.58 3.27 -5.83
N ARG A 121 -20.11 4.46 -5.47
CA ARG A 121 -19.95 5.61 -6.35
C ARG A 121 -18.48 5.87 -6.70
N ASP A 122 -18.28 6.67 -7.74
CA ASP A 122 -16.97 6.96 -8.32
C ASP A 122 -16.14 7.99 -7.53
N GLY A 123 -16.72 8.65 -6.52
CA GLY A 123 -16.01 9.64 -5.69
C GLY A 123 -15.59 10.90 -6.46
N LEU A 124 -16.21 11.20 -7.61
CA LEU A 124 -15.98 12.42 -8.38
C LEU A 124 -17.17 13.37 -8.28
N THR A 125 -16.99 14.59 -8.77
CA THR A 125 -18.10 15.53 -8.98
C THR A 125 -19.16 14.87 -9.90
N GLY A 126 -20.40 14.79 -9.42
CA GLY A 126 -21.49 14.09 -10.08
C GLY A 126 -21.82 12.71 -9.49
N ASN A 127 -20.95 12.15 -8.64
CA ASN A 127 -21.19 10.98 -7.80
C ASN A 127 -21.83 9.81 -8.57
N ARG A 128 -21.26 9.49 -9.74
CA ARG A 128 -21.80 8.46 -10.64
C ARG A 128 -21.53 7.07 -10.05
N LEU A 129 -22.21 6.06 -10.59
CA LEU A 129 -21.92 4.67 -10.20
C LEU A 129 -20.48 4.32 -10.56
N ASP A 130 -19.78 3.68 -9.63
CA ASP A 130 -18.48 3.09 -9.92
C ASP A 130 -18.67 1.79 -10.71
N ALA A 131 -18.11 1.76 -11.93
CA ALA A 131 -18.19 0.65 -12.86
C ALA A 131 -17.50 -0.63 -12.35
N ASN A 132 -16.56 -0.52 -11.40
CA ASN A 132 -15.95 -1.69 -10.80
C ASN A 132 -16.84 -2.28 -9.69
N ALA A 133 -17.45 -3.44 -9.98
CA ALA A 133 -18.34 -4.15 -9.06
C ALA A 133 -17.63 -4.80 -7.86
N TYR A 134 -16.32 -5.03 -7.91
CA TYR A 134 -15.58 -5.69 -6.83
C TYR A 134 -15.47 -4.80 -5.60
N ARG A 135 -16.33 -4.99 -4.60
CA ARG A 135 -16.32 -4.26 -3.34
C ARG A 135 -16.28 -5.25 -2.17
N PRO A 136 -15.09 -5.58 -1.66
CA PRO A 136 -14.99 -6.48 -0.51
C PRO A 136 -15.46 -5.74 0.74
N ASP A 137 -16.06 -6.47 1.67
CA ASP A 137 -16.28 -5.97 3.03
C ASP A 137 -14.93 -6.02 3.75
N VAL A 138 -14.38 -4.84 4.04
CA VAL A 138 -13.03 -4.69 4.59
C VAL A 138 -13.02 -3.70 5.73
N GLU A 139 -12.40 -4.13 6.82
CA GLU A 139 -12.08 -3.24 7.93
C GLU A 139 -11.00 -2.22 7.54
N PRO A 140 -10.96 -1.06 8.22
CA PRO A 140 -9.86 -0.12 8.08
C PRO A 140 -8.50 -0.79 8.28
N PHE A 141 -7.50 -0.36 7.50
CA PHE A 141 -6.16 -0.94 7.55
C PHE A 141 -5.55 -0.89 8.96
N ASP A 142 -5.33 -2.05 9.57
CA ASP A 142 -4.67 -2.19 10.87
C ASP A 142 -3.15 -2.09 10.73
N PHE A 143 -2.66 -0.87 10.90
CA PHE A 143 -1.23 -0.57 10.88
C PHE A 143 -0.44 -1.31 11.96
N ALA A 144 -1.01 -1.48 13.17
CA ALA A 144 -0.30 -2.07 14.28
C ALA A 144 -0.09 -3.58 14.07
N ALA A 145 -1.13 -4.26 13.57
CA ALA A 145 -1.01 -5.67 13.15
C ALA A 145 -0.04 -5.81 11.98
N ALA A 146 -0.18 -4.99 10.93
CA ALA A 146 0.72 -5.03 9.77
C ALA A 146 2.20 -4.84 10.16
N TRP A 147 2.48 -3.90 11.06
CA TRP A 147 3.84 -3.67 11.56
C TRP A 147 4.36 -4.87 12.36
N ARG A 148 3.55 -5.41 13.27
CA ARG A 148 3.89 -6.59 14.08
C ARG A 148 4.21 -7.79 13.19
N ASP A 149 3.38 -8.05 12.19
CA ASP A 149 3.57 -9.13 11.24
C ASP A 149 4.84 -8.94 10.40
N GLY A 150 5.15 -7.70 10.01
CA GLY A 150 6.42 -7.35 9.37
C GLY A 150 7.63 -7.74 10.21
N LEU A 151 7.63 -7.44 11.51
CA LEU A 151 8.70 -7.82 12.43
C LEU A 151 8.81 -9.34 12.59
N LEU A 152 7.68 -10.05 12.68
CA LEU A 152 7.65 -11.51 12.74
C LEU A 152 8.25 -12.13 11.48
N ARG A 153 7.90 -11.63 10.29
CA ARG A 153 8.48 -12.07 9.01
C ARG A 153 9.99 -11.88 8.97
N GLN A 154 10.49 -10.73 9.41
CA GLN A 154 11.95 -10.47 9.49
C GLN A 154 12.64 -11.45 10.46
N ARG A 155 12.04 -11.70 11.63
CA ARG A 155 12.58 -12.66 12.60
C ARG A 155 12.61 -14.09 12.05
N ILE A 156 11.53 -14.53 11.41
CA ILE A 156 11.47 -15.83 10.73
C ILE A 156 12.55 -15.95 9.67
N LYS A 157 12.76 -14.91 8.84
CA LYS A 157 13.83 -14.87 7.84
C LYS A 157 15.21 -15.03 8.49
N GLY A 158 15.47 -14.33 9.59
CA GLY A 158 16.72 -14.44 10.34
C GLY A 158 16.94 -15.84 10.93
N ILE A 159 15.90 -16.46 11.48
CA ILE A 159 15.95 -17.84 11.99
C ILE A 159 16.27 -18.82 10.85
N LYS A 160 15.60 -18.69 9.69
CA LYS A 160 15.86 -19.52 8.51
C LYS A 160 17.32 -19.39 8.03
N ALA A 161 17.86 -18.17 8.01
CA ALA A 161 19.26 -17.93 7.63
C ALA A 161 20.23 -18.60 8.60
N ARG A 162 20.03 -18.45 9.91
CA ARG A 162 20.85 -19.12 10.95
C ARG A 162 20.78 -20.64 10.83
N ARG A 163 19.58 -21.19 10.61
CA ARG A 163 19.40 -22.64 10.40
C ARG A 163 20.22 -23.13 9.21
N LYS A 164 20.24 -22.39 8.09
CA LYS A 164 21.07 -22.70 6.92
C LYS A 164 22.56 -22.72 7.29
N THR A 165 23.06 -21.66 7.93
CA THR A 165 24.46 -21.58 8.37
C THR A 165 24.88 -22.73 9.28
N LEU A 166 24.02 -23.11 10.23
CA LEU A 166 24.28 -24.23 11.13
C LEU A 166 24.30 -25.57 10.36
N ALA A 167 23.40 -25.77 9.41
CA ALA A 167 23.39 -26.95 8.55
C ALA A 167 24.69 -27.05 7.72
N ASP A 168 25.14 -25.94 7.14
CA ASP A 168 26.38 -25.88 6.35
C ASP A 168 27.60 -26.21 7.23
N LYS A 169 27.65 -25.67 8.47
CA LYS A 169 28.73 -25.97 9.43
C LYS A 169 28.72 -27.44 9.84
N ALA A 170 27.55 -28.02 10.11
CA ALA A 170 27.43 -29.43 10.46
C ALA A 170 27.89 -30.35 9.32
N SER A 171 27.54 -30.01 8.07
CA SER A 171 28.00 -30.73 6.88
C SER A 171 29.54 -30.74 6.76
N ARG A 172 30.16 -29.56 6.94
CA ARG A 172 31.62 -29.43 6.92
C ARG A 172 32.32 -30.22 8.03
N LEU A 173 31.76 -30.24 9.23
CA LEU A 173 32.34 -31.03 10.33
C LEU A 173 32.23 -32.53 10.04
N LYS A 174 31.08 -32.98 9.49
CA LYS A 174 30.90 -34.39 9.10
C LYS A 174 31.93 -34.84 8.05
N SER A 175 32.30 -33.99 7.09
CA SER A 175 33.30 -34.34 6.08
C SER A 175 34.72 -34.47 6.62
N GLN A 176 35.00 -33.95 7.82
CA GLN A 176 36.30 -34.03 8.49
C GLN A 176 36.45 -35.26 9.39
N ILE A 177 35.39 -36.06 9.59
CA ILE A 177 35.44 -37.27 10.41
C ILE A 177 36.21 -38.36 9.64
N THR A 178 37.40 -38.70 10.13
CA THR A 178 38.34 -39.63 9.49
C THR A 178 38.23 -41.06 9.99
N TYR A 179 37.69 -41.27 11.19
CA TYR A 179 37.45 -42.61 11.75
C TYR A 179 36.17 -43.19 11.14
N ARG A 180 36.29 -43.71 9.90
CA ARG A 180 35.27 -44.60 9.34
C ARG A 180 35.53 -46.01 9.85
N ARG A 181 34.53 -46.60 10.52
CA ARG A 181 34.38 -48.06 10.60
C ARG A 181 33.90 -48.57 9.24
#